data_AF-A0A9J7N243-F1
#
_entry.id   AF-A0A9J7N243-F1
#
_cell.length_a   1.000
_cell.length_b   1.000
_cell.length_c   1.000
_cell.angle_alpha   90.00
_cell.angle_beta   90.00
_cell.angle_gamma   90.00
#
_symmetry.space_group_name_H-M   'P 1'
#
loop_
_entity.id
_entity.type
_entity.pdbx_description
1 polymer ?
#
loop_
_entity_poly.entity_id
_entity_poly.type
_entity_poly.pdbx_seq_one_letter_code
_entity_poly.pdbx_strand_id
1 'polypeptide(L)'
;MFGYLRDFLRRIGLDKNQSATERNKMKGFVPLYTSFEGFFSRNIFKRAIHGAGKPICSPPTVEVDVLERTSDDENWHFRLTGKKRRCINLASYNYLGFAEKDGPCVHATAQALQQYGVGVCSSRQELGNYNIHEELETTTARFLGMEDAITFGMGFATNSMNIPVLMGGKVGISMQTE
;
A
#
# COMPACT_ATOMS: atom_id res chain seq x y z
N MET A 1 -10.08 18.66 18.56
CA MET A 1 -11.11 19.07 19.56
C MET A 1 -11.69 17.88 20.32
N PHE A 2 -12.37 16.92 19.66
CA PHE A 2 -12.99 15.76 20.33
C PHE A 2 -12.01 14.85 21.12
N GLY A 3 -10.78 14.66 20.67
CA GLY A 3 -9.79 13.86 21.40
C GLY A 3 -9.42 14.46 22.78
N TYR A 4 -9.26 15.78 22.86
CA TYR A 4 -8.92 16.46 24.12
C TYR A 4 -10.10 16.49 25.09
N LEU A 5 -11.32 16.68 24.57
CA LEU A 5 -12.54 16.56 25.38
C LEU A 5 -12.64 15.16 25.98
N ARG A 6 -12.32 14.12 25.22
CA ARG A 6 -12.34 12.73 25.73
C ARG A 6 -11.29 12.49 26.81
N ASP A 7 -10.07 13.00 26.63
CA ASP A 7 -9.04 12.92 27.67
C ASP A 7 -9.44 13.72 28.94
N PHE A 8 -10.18 14.82 28.80
CA PHE A 8 -10.81 15.52 29.92
C PHE A 8 -11.90 14.67 30.61
N LEU A 9 -12.80 14.05 29.85
CA LEU A 9 -13.83 13.15 30.38
C LEU A 9 -13.24 11.94 31.12
N ARG A 10 -12.09 11.41 30.66
CA ARG A 10 -11.31 10.38 31.36
C ARG A 10 -10.73 10.88 32.67
N ARG A 11 -10.22 12.12 32.68
CA ARG A 11 -9.65 12.74 33.89
C ARG A 11 -10.70 12.93 35.00
N ILE A 12 -11.94 13.22 34.64
CA ILE A 12 -13.08 13.32 35.57
C ILE A 12 -13.73 11.96 35.89
N GLY A 13 -13.19 10.85 35.37
CA GLY A 13 -13.63 9.49 35.71
C GLY A 13 -14.90 9.01 35.02
N LEU A 14 -15.45 9.77 34.06
CA LEU A 14 -16.64 9.37 33.29
C LEU A 14 -16.33 8.34 32.20
N ASP A 15 -15.10 8.30 31.71
CA ASP A 15 -14.62 7.30 30.74
C ASP A 15 -13.59 6.39 31.42
N LYS A 16 -13.92 5.09 31.53
CA LYS A 16 -13.12 4.07 32.25
C LYS A 16 -11.96 3.52 31.43
N ASN A 17 -11.79 3.92 30.18
CA ASN A 17 -10.78 3.34 29.31
C ASN A 17 -9.37 3.95 29.53
N GLN A 18 -8.48 3.18 30.16
CA GLN A 18 -7.10 3.60 30.49
C GLN A 18 -6.05 3.20 29.45
N SER A 19 -6.47 2.73 28.28
CA SER A 19 -5.67 1.77 27.51
C SER A 19 -4.36 2.29 26.86
N ALA A 20 -4.04 3.58 26.92
CA ALA A 20 -2.66 4.02 26.68
C ALA A 20 -2.22 5.14 27.64
N THR A 21 -2.80 5.19 28.84
CA THR A 21 -2.32 6.06 29.91
C THR A 21 -1.31 5.26 30.72
N GLU A 22 -0.12 5.83 30.95
CA GLU A 22 0.86 5.19 31.81
C GLU A 22 0.26 4.94 33.19
N ARG A 23 0.40 3.71 33.69
CA ARG A 23 -0.11 3.35 35.00
C ARG A 23 0.65 4.16 36.04
N ASN A 24 -0.04 4.61 37.10
CA ASN A 24 0.60 5.34 38.21
C ASN A 24 1.80 4.61 38.81
N LYS A 25 1.85 3.26 38.71
CA LYS A 25 2.96 2.41 39.15
C LYS A 25 4.25 2.55 38.30
N MET A 26 4.16 3.15 37.11
CA MET A 26 5.27 3.28 36.14
C MET A 26 5.93 4.66 36.17
N LYS A 27 5.46 5.60 37.01
CA LYS A 27 5.97 6.99 37.11
C LYS A 27 7.46 7.12 37.50
N GLY A 28 8.10 6.03 37.93
CA GLY A 28 9.54 5.99 38.23
C GLY A 28 10.42 5.49 37.08
N PHE A 29 9.85 5.13 35.93
CA PHE A 29 10.57 4.66 34.75
C PHE A 29 10.55 5.72 33.64
N VAL A 30 11.42 5.55 32.64
CA VAL A 30 11.41 6.38 31.43
C VAL A 30 10.04 6.23 30.76
N PRO A 31 9.36 7.34 30.42
CA PRO A 31 8.04 7.28 29.79
C PRO A 31 8.14 6.56 28.44
N LEU A 32 7.22 5.62 28.19
CA LEU A 32 7.13 4.86 26.94
C LEU A 32 6.55 5.68 25.80
N TYR A 33 5.80 6.74 26.14
CA TYR A 33 5.14 7.59 25.17
C TYR A 33 5.36 9.05 25.50
N THR A 34 5.60 9.87 24.48
CA THR A 34 5.44 11.31 24.62
C THR A 34 3.95 11.66 24.83
N SER A 35 3.69 12.84 25.38
CA SER A 35 2.32 13.31 25.63
C SER A 35 1.45 13.31 24.37
N PHE A 36 2.04 13.64 23.21
CA PHE A 36 1.37 13.63 21.92
C PHE A 36 1.18 12.23 21.35
N GLU A 37 2.19 11.36 21.37
CA GLU A 37 2.05 9.99 20.84
C GLU A 37 1.00 9.18 21.60
N GLY A 38 0.97 9.33 22.93
CA GLY A 38 -0.08 8.72 23.74
C GLY A 38 -1.46 9.25 23.33
N PHE A 39 -1.59 10.57 23.15
CA PHE A 39 -2.84 11.19 22.69
C PHE A 39 -3.26 10.67 21.31
N PHE A 40 -2.36 10.69 20.33
CA PHE A 40 -2.60 10.28 18.95
C PHE A 40 -2.99 8.81 18.89
N SER A 41 -2.26 7.94 19.57
CA SER A 41 -2.53 6.50 19.61
C SER A 41 -3.91 6.18 20.19
N ARG A 42 -4.29 6.83 21.30
CA ARG A 42 -5.57 6.61 21.99
C ARG A 42 -6.76 7.17 21.23
N ASN A 43 -6.62 8.36 20.67
CA ASN A 43 -7.77 9.13 20.21
C ASN A 43 -7.93 9.16 18.68
N ILE A 44 -6.86 8.91 17.93
CA ILE A 44 -6.86 9.04 16.46
C ILE A 44 -6.53 7.69 15.82
N PHE A 45 -5.36 7.13 16.09
CA PHE A 45 -4.84 5.97 15.39
C PHE A 45 -5.76 4.75 15.48
N LYS A 46 -6.22 4.38 16.69
CA LYS A 46 -7.13 3.24 16.90
C LYS A 46 -8.47 3.38 16.17
N ARG A 47 -8.95 4.62 15.97
CA ARG A 47 -10.18 4.89 15.21
C ARG A 47 -9.92 4.83 13.71
N ALA A 48 -8.79 5.38 13.26
CA ALA A 48 -8.37 5.28 11.88
C ALA A 48 -8.21 3.81 11.46
N ILE A 49 -7.56 2.99 12.29
CA ILE A 49 -7.44 1.55 12.06
C ILE A 49 -8.81 0.90 11.94
N HIS A 50 -9.78 1.23 12.81
CA HIS A 50 -11.12 0.63 12.73
C HIS A 50 -11.80 0.84 11.37
N GLY A 51 -11.60 2.02 10.75
CA GLY A 51 -12.07 2.32 9.40
C GLY A 51 -11.22 1.67 8.30
N ALA A 52 -9.92 1.96 8.29
CA ALA A 52 -9.01 1.63 7.19
C ALA A 52 -8.55 0.16 7.17
N GLY A 53 -8.41 -0.45 8.35
CA GLY A 53 -7.89 -1.81 8.48
C GLY A 53 -8.95 -2.91 8.37
N LYS A 54 -10.08 -2.66 7.70
CA LYS A 54 -11.11 -3.68 7.52
C LYS A 54 -10.69 -4.65 6.41
N PRO A 55 -10.81 -5.98 6.61
CA PRO A 55 -10.45 -6.95 5.58
C PRO A 55 -11.32 -6.80 4.34
N ILE A 56 -10.69 -6.76 3.16
CA ILE A 56 -11.36 -6.83 1.86
C ILE A 56 -11.47 -8.30 1.46
N CYS A 57 -12.64 -8.70 0.97
CA CYS A 57 -12.95 -10.09 0.60
C CYS A 57 -13.45 -10.24 -0.84
N SER A 58 -13.22 -9.23 -1.68
CA SER A 58 -13.48 -9.23 -3.11
C SER A 58 -12.25 -8.68 -3.85
N PRO A 59 -12.16 -8.84 -5.18
CA PRO A 59 -11.18 -8.10 -5.97
C PRO A 59 -11.33 -6.58 -5.76
N PRO A 60 -10.24 -5.79 -5.79
CA PRO A 60 -10.25 -4.36 -5.50
C PRO A 60 -10.72 -3.54 -6.71
N THR A 61 -11.94 -3.83 -7.16
CA THR A 61 -12.61 -3.12 -8.27
C THR A 61 -13.22 -1.80 -7.77
N VAL A 62 -14.11 -1.19 -8.57
CA VAL A 62 -14.87 0.02 -8.18
C VAL A 62 -15.67 -0.19 -6.88
N GLU A 63 -16.16 -1.41 -6.65
CA GLU A 63 -16.86 -1.79 -5.42
C GLU A 63 -16.13 -2.93 -4.73
N VAL A 64 -15.92 -2.79 -3.42
CA VAL A 64 -15.27 -3.81 -2.60
C VAL A 64 -16.19 -4.32 -1.52
N ASP A 65 -16.18 -5.63 -1.32
CA ASP A 65 -16.82 -6.27 -0.19
C ASP A 65 -15.86 -6.24 0.99
N VAL A 66 -16.27 -5.55 2.04
CA VAL A 66 -15.50 -5.40 3.27
C VAL A 66 -16.15 -6.25 4.35
N LEU A 67 -15.34 -7.02 5.06
CA LEU A 67 -15.83 -7.82 6.18
C LEU A 67 -16.18 -6.91 7.35
N GLU A 68 -17.42 -7.03 7.83
CA GLU A 68 -17.85 -6.30 9.01
C GLU A 68 -17.17 -6.85 10.25
N ARG A 69 -16.79 -5.92 11.13
CA ARG A 69 -16.20 -6.23 12.42
C ARG A 69 -16.77 -5.31 13.48
N THR A 70 -16.83 -5.82 14.68
CA THR A 70 -17.18 -5.07 15.88
C THR A 70 -16.03 -5.10 16.87
N SER A 71 -16.02 -4.13 17.76
CA SER A 71 -15.10 -4.08 18.90
C SER A 71 -15.88 -3.58 20.09
N ASP A 72 -15.73 -4.29 21.21
CA ASP A 72 -16.39 -3.94 22.48
C ASP A 72 -15.40 -3.24 23.43
N ASP A 73 -14.17 -2.98 22.98
CA ASP A 73 -13.04 -2.58 23.82
C ASP A 73 -12.22 -1.42 23.25
N GLU A 74 -12.86 -0.50 22.52
CA GLU A 74 -12.21 0.64 21.85
C GLU A 74 -11.16 0.26 20.79
N ASN A 75 -11.51 -0.69 19.93
CA ASN A 75 -10.70 -1.11 18.79
C ASN A 75 -9.35 -1.71 19.20
N TRP A 76 -9.31 -2.38 20.37
CA TRP A 76 -8.17 -3.18 20.80
C TRP A 76 -8.22 -4.57 20.19
N HIS A 77 -9.39 -5.19 20.27
CA HIS A 77 -9.66 -6.45 19.62
C HIS A 77 -10.82 -6.28 18.66
N PHE A 78 -10.70 -6.92 17.50
CA PHE A 78 -11.74 -6.96 16.49
C PHE A 78 -12.33 -8.35 16.42
N ARG A 79 -13.66 -8.43 16.48
CA ARG A 79 -14.40 -9.66 16.19
C ARG A 79 -15.09 -9.50 14.84
N LEU A 80 -14.84 -10.44 13.95
CA LEU A 80 -15.49 -10.49 12.64
C LEU A 80 -16.94 -10.95 12.83
N THR A 81 -17.90 -10.26 12.22
CA THR A 81 -19.32 -10.62 12.35
C THR A 81 -19.75 -11.70 11.36
N GLY A 82 -18.88 -12.01 10.38
CA GLY A 82 -19.19 -12.89 9.25
C GLY A 82 -20.02 -12.23 8.14
N LYS A 83 -20.55 -11.02 8.38
CA LYS A 83 -21.31 -10.27 7.37
C LYS A 83 -20.37 -9.48 6.48
N LYS A 84 -20.68 -9.43 5.19
CA LYS A 84 -19.98 -8.59 4.21
C LYS A 84 -20.81 -7.35 3.94
N ARG A 85 -20.14 -6.21 3.78
CA ARG A 85 -20.74 -4.97 3.37
C ARG A 85 -20.07 -4.47 2.10
N ARG A 86 -20.87 -4.20 1.07
CA ARG A 86 -20.39 -3.60 -0.16
C ARG A 86 -20.12 -2.11 0.04
N CYS A 87 -18.95 -1.66 -0.38
CA CYS A 87 -18.47 -0.29 -0.25
C CYS A 87 -17.88 0.18 -1.59
N ILE A 88 -17.93 1.48 -1.84
CA ILE A 88 -17.21 2.08 -2.99
C ILE A 88 -15.72 2.14 -2.62
N ASN A 89 -14.87 1.71 -3.55
CA ASN A 89 -13.43 1.76 -3.40
C ASN A 89 -12.90 3.14 -3.80
N LEU A 90 -12.58 3.95 -2.79
CA LEU A 90 -11.94 5.27 -2.95
C LEU A 90 -10.45 5.23 -2.60
N ALA A 91 -9.91 4.04 -2.34
CA ALA A 91 -8.55 3.86 -1.84
C ALA A 91 -7.56 3.41 -2.93
N SER A 92 -8.05 2.88 -4.07
CA SER A 92 -7.20 2.44 -5.17
C SER A 92 -7.39 3.26 -6.44
N TYR A 93 -6.33 3.35 -7.22
CA TYR A 93 -6.29 3.99 -8.53
C TYR A 93 -6.65 3.00 -9.65
N ASN A 94 -7.83 2.38 -9.57
CA ASN A 94 -8.29 1.40 -10.57
C ASN A 94 -9.07 2.02 -11.74
N TYR A 95 -8.68 3.21 -12.20
CA TYR A 95 -9.38 3.89 -13.31
C TYR A 95 -9.13 3.25 -14.67
N LEU A 96 -8.05 2.46 -14.83
CA LEU A 96 -7.74 1.70 -16.05
C LEU A 96 -8.30 0.27 -16.02
N GLY A 97 -8.93 -0.15 -14.92
CA GLY A 97 -9.52 -1.48 -14.81
C GLY A 97 -8.52 -2.63 -14.69
N PHE A 98 -7.26 -2.36 -14.33
CA PHE A 98 -6.24 -3.39 -14.15
C PHE A 98 -6.56 -4.40 -13.03
N ALA A 99 -7.33 -3.98 -12.02
CA ALA A 99 -7.73 -4.84 -10.91
C ALA A 99 -9.12 -5.48 -11.09
N GLU A 100 -9.74 -5.34 -12.26
CA GLU A 100 -11.00 -6.00 -12.56
C GLU A 100 -10.82 -7.52 -12.64
N LYS A 101 -11.91 -8.25 -12.38
CA LYS A 101 -11.94 -9.72 -12.46
C LYS A 101 -12.07 -10.23 -13.90
N ASP A 102 -12.52 -9.37 -14.80
CA ASP A 102 -12.88 -9.70 -16.17
C ASP A 102 -12.69 -8.45 -17.05
N GLY A 103 -12.46 -8.65 -18.34
CA GLY A 103 -12.28 -7.56 -19.30
C GLY A 103 -10.92 -7.56 -19.99
N PRO A 104 -10.66 -6.55 -20.83
CA PRO A 104 -9.56 -6.57 -21.79
C PRO A 104 -8.19 -6.71 -21.12
N CYS A 105 -7.96 -6.05 -19.99
CA CYS A 105 -6.70 -6.14 -19.25
C CYS A 105 -6.44 -7.57 -18.75
N VAL A 106 -7.42 -8.19 -18.09
CA VAL A 106 -7.27 -9.56 -17.54
C VAL A 106 -7.05 -10.57 -18.67
N HIS A 107 -7.79 -10.46 -19.76
CA HIS A 107 -7.62 -11.37 -20.91
C HIS A 107 -6.26 -11.19 -21.58
N ALA A 108 -5.81 -9.95 -21.80
CA ALA A 108 -4.50 -9.66 -22.37
C ALA A 108 -3.37 -10.17 -21.46
N THR A 109 -3.48 -9.96 -20.14
CA THR A 109 -2.53 -10.50 -19.16
C THR A 109 -2.52 -12.03 -19.17
N ALA A 110 -3.67 -12.68 -19.21
CA ALA A 110 -3.76 -14.14 -19.25
C ALA A 110 -3.12 -14.71 -20.52
N GLN A 111 -3.34 -14.10 -21.68
CA GLN A 111 -2.72 -14.49 -22.94
C GLN A 111 -1.19 -14.29 -22.91
N ALA A 112 -0.73 -13.14 -22.41
CA ALA A 112 0.70 -12.88 -22.25
C ALA A 112 1.37 -13.90 -21.31
N LEU A 113 0.71 -14.25 -20.20
CA LEU A 113 1.20 -15.29 -19.28
C LEU A 113 1.26 -16.68 -19.94
N GLN A 114 0.30 -17.03 -20.78
CA GLN A 114 0.34 -18.29 -21.53
C GLN A 114 1.48 -18.33 -22.55
N GLN A 115 1.79 -17.20 -23.17
CA GLN A 115 2.83 -17.10 -24.21
C GLN A 115 4.24 -16.99 -23.63
N TYR A 116 4.43 -16.15 -22.60
CA TYR A 116 5.75 -15.78 -22.08
C TYR A 116 6.06 -16.36 -20.69
N GLY A 117 5.06 -16.90 -19.98
CA GLY A 117 5.19 -17.36 -18.61
C GLY A 117 5.18 -16.22 -17.58
N VAL A 118 5.50 -16.56 -16.33
CA VAL A 118 5.41 -15.65 -15.17
C VAL A 118 6.69 -14.88 -14.87
N GLY A 119 7.80 -15.18 -15.54
CA GLY A 119 9.07 -14.53 -15.26
C GLY A 119 10.17 -14.86 -16.25
N VAL A 120 11.12 -13.93 -16.34
CA VAL A 120 12.35 -14.09 -17.11
C VAL A 120 13.43 -14.56 -16.13
N CYS A 121 14.04 -15.71 -16.39
CA CYS A 121 15.02 -16.33 -15.47
C CYS A 121 16.37 -15.59 -15.40
N SER A 122 16.54 -14.46 -16.07
CA SER A 122 17.68 -13.55 -15.92
C SER A 122 17.33 -12.13 -16.40
N SER A 123 18.28 -11.21 -16.23
CA SER A 123 18.22 -9.83 -16.70
C SER A 123 18.22 -9.73 -18.23
N ARG A 124 17.71 -8.61 -18.74
CA ARG A 124 17.76 -8.27 -20.17
C ARG A 124 19.18 -8.17 -20.73
N GLN A 125 20.16 -7.90 -19.88
CA GLN A 125 21.57 -7.84 -20.28
C GLN A 125 22.13 -9.23 -20.62
N GLU A 126 21.68 -10.27 -19.91
CA GLU A 126 22.18 -11.64 -20.11
C GLU A 126 21.34 -12.43 -21.12
N LEU A 127 20.02 -12.40 -20.98
CA LEU A 127 19.09 -13.21 -21.76
C LEU A 127 18.47 -12.46 -22.95
N GLY A 128 18.71 -11.16 -23.05
CA GLY A 128 18.12 -10.31 -24.09
C GLY A 128 16.69 -9.88 -23.78
N ASN A 129 16.04 -9.29 -24.78
CA ASN A 129 14.67 -8.80 -24.70
C ASN A 129 13.67 -9.79 -25.31
N TYR A 130 12.48 -9.88 -24.72
CA TYR A 130 11.31 -10.41 -25.40
C TYR A 130 10.71 -9.35 -26.33
N ASN A 131 10.05 -9.81 -27.40
CA ASN A 131 9.24 -8.97 -28.28
C ASN A 131 8.20 -8.12 -27.53
N ILE A 132 7.61 -8.61 -26.44
CA ILE A 132 6.67 -7.83 -25.61
C ILE A 132 7.33 -6.62 -24.92
N HIS A 133 8.64 -6.68 -24.67
CA HIS A 133 9.39 -5.53 -24.15
C HIS A 133 9.56 -4.46 -25.23
N GLU A 134 9.93 -4.85 -26.45
CA GLU A 134 10.06 -3.93 -27.59
C GLU A 134 8.71 -3.30 -27.96
N GLU A 135 7.62 -4.08 -27.89
CA GLU A 135 6.27 -3.58 -28.12
C GLU A 135 5.86 -2.53 -27.08
N LEU A 136 6.16 -2.79 -25.80
CA LEU A 136 5.90 -1.86 -24.71
C LEU A 136 6.67 -0.55 -24.91
N GLU A 137 7.96 -0.64 -25.25
CA GLU A 137 8.86 0.49 -25.47
C GLU A 137 8.41 1.33 -26.67
N THR A 138 8.12 0.69 -27.80
CA THR A 138 7.59 1.34 -29.00
C THR A 138 6.25 2.03 -28.74
N THR A 139 5.35 1.37 -28.01
CA THR A 139 4.04 1.94 -27.66
C THR A 139 4.20 3.15 -26.74
N THR A 140 5.13 3.08 -25.79
CA THR A 140 5.43 4.17 -24.86
C THR A 140 6.03 5.37 -25.60
N ALA A 141 7.00 5.14 -26.49
CA ALA A 141 7.62 6.18 -27.31
C ALA A 141 6.55 6.91 -28.16
N ARG A 142 5.68 6.15 -28.82
CA ARG A 142 4.57 6.69 -29.61
C ARG A 142 3.59 7.50 -28.78
N PHE A 143 3.23 7.01 -27.59
CA PHE A 143 2.32 7.72 -26.69
C PHE A 143 2.90 9.06 -26.21
N LEU A 144 4.21 9.10 -25.97
CA LEU A 144 4.92 10.31 -25.54
C LEU A 144 5.33 11.24 -26.70
N GLY A 145 5.19 10.79 -27.96
CA GLY A 145 5.65 11.52 -29.14
C GLY A 145 7.17 11.63 -29.25
N MET A 146 7.90 10.64 -28.72
CA MET A 146 9.36 10.57 -28.74
C MET A 146 9.86 9.58 -29.79
N GLU A 147 11.13 9.69 -30.17
CA GLU A 147 11.75 8.78 -31.15
C GLU A 147 11.89 7.36 -30.62
N ASP A 148 12.24 7.21 -29.34
CA ASP A 148 12.42 5.93 -28.67
C ASP A 148 12.14 6.06 -27.16
N ALA A 149 11.91 4.92 -26.49
CA ALA A 149 11.71 4.86 -25.05
C ALA A 149 12.30 3.57 -24.48
N ILE A 150 12.87 3.66 -23.28
CA ILE A 150 13.33 2.50 -22.52
C ILE A 150 12.49 2.35 -21.26
N THR A 151 12.06 1.12 -20.95
CA THR A 151 11.19 0.86 -19.79
C THR A 151 11.92 0.17 -18.65
N PHE A 152 11.67 0.62 -17.43
CA PHE A 152 12.22 0.04 -16.21
C PHE A 152 11.11 -0.26 -15.21
N GLY A 153 11.19 -1.41 -14.54
CA GLY A 153 10.16 -1.85 -13.58
C GLY A 153 10.08 -1.00 -12.30
N MET A 154 11.09 -0.17 -12.00
CA MET A 154 11.14 0.63 -10.78
C MET A 154 11.63 2.06 -11.06
N GLY A 155 10.81 3.05 -10.68
CA GLY A 155 11.14 4.47 -10.88
C GLY A 155 12.36 4.95 -10.09
N PHE A 156 12.56 4.43 -8.86
CA PHE A 156 13.75 4.77 -8.06
C PHE A 156 15.05 4.32 -8.73
N ALA A 157 15.07 3.08 -9.22
CA ALA A 157 16.21 2.52 -9.96
C ALA A 157 16.50 3.33 -11.24
N THR A 158 15.45 3.76 -11.94
CA THR A 158 15.57 4.60 -13.13
C THR A 158 16.32 5.91 -12.84
N ASN A 159 15.88 6.64 -11.82
CA ASN A 159 16.45 7.96 -11.50
C ASN A 159 17.86 7.86 -10.91
N SER A 160 18.10 6.88 -10.04
CA SER A 160 19.34 6.81 -9.25
C SER A 160 20.46 6.05 -9.95
N MET A 161 20.12 5.10 -10.84
CA MET A 161 21.10 4.23 -11.48
C MET A 161 21.17 4.45 -13.00
N ASN A 162 20.03 4.45 -13.71
CA ASN A 162 20.04 4.40 -15.17
C ASN A 162 20.28 5.78 -15.82
N ILE A 163 19.60 6.83 -15.36
CA ILE A 163 19.78 8.19 -15.91
C ILE A 163 21.24 8.66 -15.80
N PRO A 164 21.93 8.51 -14.63
CA PRO A 164 23.33 8.91 -14.54
C PRO A 164 24.24 8.18 -15.53
N VAL A 165 24.03 6.88 -15.76
CA VAL A 165 24.83 6.09 -16.71
C VAL A 165 24.65 6.62 -18.13
N LEU A 166 23.42 6.92 -18.54
CA LEU A 166 23.13 7.51 -19.86
C LEU A 166 23.75 8.90 -20.03
N MET A 167 23.83 9.68 -18.96
CA MET A 167 24.42 11.02 -18.95
C MET A 167 25.96 11.02 -18.79
N GLY A 168 26.61 9.84 -18.81
CA GLY A 168 28.06 9.71 -18.66
C GLY A 168 28.58 9.85 -17.23
N GLY A 169 27.68 9.88 -16.23
CA GLY A 169 28.02 9.81 -14.82
C GLY A 169 28.54 8.42 -14.48
N LYS A 170 29.73 8.34 -13.86
CA LYS A 170 30.29 7.09 -13.32
C LYS A 170 29.48 6.63 -12.11
N VAL A 171 28.32 6.02 -12.34
CA VAL A 171 27.59 5.28 -11.30
C VAL A 171 28.05 3.83 -11.39
N GLY A 172 28.67 3.36 -10.31
CA GLY A 172 29.10 1.97 -10.20
C GLY A 172 27.89 1.07 -10.38
N ILE A 173 27.92 0.26 -11.45
CA ILE A 173 26.99 -0.83 -11.63
C ILE A 173 27.31 -1.82 -10.52
N SER A 174 26.67 -1.70 -9.36
CA SER A 174 26.69 -2.79 -8.38
C SER A 174 25.78 -3.86 -8.97
N MET A 175 26.40 -4.87 -9.60
CA MET A 175 25.77 -6.17 -9.75
C MET A 175 25.38 -6.61 -8.34
N GLN A 176 24.11 -6.45 -7.97
CA GLN A 176 23.55 -7.23 -6.88
C GLN A 176 23.37 -8.65 -7.45
N THR A 177 24.47 -9.39 -7.46
CA THR A 177 24.42 -10.85 -7.40
C THR A 177 23.81 -11.22 -6.05
N GLU A 178 22.59 -11.73 -6.07
CA GLU A 178 22.19 -12.76 -5.09
C GLU A 178 22.73 -14.12 -5.56
#